data_AF-A0A2R4SZ05-F1
#
_entry.id   AF-A0A2R4SZ05-F1
#
_cell.length_a   1.000
_cell.length_b   1.000
_cell.length_c   1.000
_cell.angle_alpha   90.00
_cell.angle_beta   90.00
_cell.angle_gamma   90.00
#
_symmetry.space_group_name_H-M   'P 1'
#
loop_
_entity.id
_entity.type
_entity.pdbx_description
1 polymer ?
#
loop_
_entity_poly.entity_id
_entity_poly.type
_entity_poly.pdbx_seq_one_letter_code
_entity_poly.pdbx_strand_id
1 'polypeptide(L)'
;MNGEKFPGAAAHIWLMWNKANFPYGNKKGGKPLTYLGNKMNLDGTKKPKTENRSKICGSSFTKYAGTGLFSDKWGTTDAISCDEFAFANSYQSAGTPTANGGTNPVTTNGKECIQTYLKRNSDDSMTLLLRPDAPIPTWNEPCGRSSMSNWQNTQSMQPFGTFITNQRLIQDDDYWVELSGFTP
;
A
#
# COMPACT_ATOMS: atom_id res chain seq x y z
N MET A 1 -0.29 6.50 -10.54
CA MET A 1 1.10 6.19 -10.16
C MET A 1 1.88 5.78 -11.39
N ASN A 2 3.20 5.91 -11.40
CA ASN A 2 4.02 5.45 -12.53
C ASN A 2 4.32 3.95 -12.36
N GLY A 3 3.44 3.11 -12.90
CA GLY A 3 3.54 1.65 -12.78
C GLY A 3 4.62 1.03 -13.68
N GLU A 4 5.00 1.71 -14.77
CA GLU A 4 6.14 1.32 -15.60
C GLU A 4 7.47 1.43 -14.84
N LYS A 5 7.68 2.54 -14.12
CA LYS A 5 8.90 2.78 -13.35
C LYS A 5 8.93 2.01 -12.03
N PHE A 6 7.76 1.80 -11.41
CA PHE A 6 7.62 1.13 -10.13
C PHE A 6 6.68 -0.09 -10.22
N PRO A 7 7.04 -1.10 -11.03
CA PRO A 7 6.15 -2.21 -11.35
C PRO A 7 5.86 -3.10 -10.14
N GLY A 8 6.74 -3.14 -9.13
CA GLY A 8 6.50 -3.92 -7.92
C GLY A 8 5.37 -3.38 -7.05
N ALA A 9 5.32 -2.06 -6.86
CA ALA A 9 4.22 -1.42 -6.16
C ALA A 9 2.91 -1.51 -6.96
N ALA A 10 3.00 -1.37 -8.29
CA ALA A 10 1.83 -1.54 -9.17
C ALA A 10 1.29 -2.99 -9.15
N ALA A 11 2.16 -4.00 -9.18
CA ALA A 11 1.78 -5.40 -9.09
C ALA A 11 1.06 -5.73 -7.77
N HIS A 12 1.46 -5.09 -6.66
CA HIS A 12 0.79 -5.27 -5.36
C HIS A 12 -0.66 -4.78 -5.40
N ILE A 13 -0.89 -3.59 -5.95
CA ILE A 13 -2.25 -3.03 -6.12
C ILE A 13 -3.04 -3.85 -7.14
N TRP A 14 -2.42 -4.27 -8.25
CA TRP A 14 -3.06 -5.11 -9.25
C TRP A 14 -3.52 -6.45 -8.66
N LEU A 15 -2.70 -7.09 -7.82
CA LEU A 15 -3.07 -8.32 -7.11
C LEU A 15 -4.29 -8.10 -6.23
N MET A 16 -4.36 -6.98 -5.51
CA MET A 16 -5.52 -6.66 -4.69
C MET A 16 -6.79 -6.51 -5.54
N TRP A 17 -6.74 -5.79 -6.66
CA TRP A 17 -7.91 -5.63 -7.53
C TRP A 17 -8.35 -6.91 -8.22
N ASN A 18 -7.42 -7.70 -8.74
CA ASN A 18 -7.73 -8.79 -9.67
C ASN A 18 -7.79 -10.16 -9.01
N LYS A 19 -7.00 -10.38 -7.94
CA LYS A 19 -7.01 -11.65 -7.20
C LYS A 19 -7.83 -11.60 -5.93
N ALA A 20 -7.70 -10.53 -5.14
CA ALA A 20 -8.49 -10.35 -3.92
C ALA A 20 -9.86 -9.69 -4.14
N ASN A 21 -10.20 -9.38 -5.40
CA ASN A 21 -11.43 -8.67 -5.78
C ASN A 21 -11.67 -7.40 -4.92
N PHE A 22 -10.59 -6.72 -4.54
CA PHE A 22 -10.66 -5.58 -3.65
C PHE A 22 -11.35 -4.42 -4.37
N PRO A 23 -12.48 -3.92 -3.87
CA PRO A 23 -13.36 -3.10 -4.68
C PRO A 23 -12.91 -1.65 -4.80
N TYR A 24 -11.89 -1.20 -4.05
CA TYR A 24 -11.57 0.22 -3.96
C TYR A 24 -10.32 0.64 -4.77
N GLY A 25 -10.36 1.87 -5.30
CA GLY A 25 -9.25 2.52 -6.00
C GLY A 25 -9.16 2.23 -7.49
N ASN A 26 -9.87 1.23 -8.01
CA ASN A 26 -9.87 0.88 -9.44
C ASN A 26 -11.02 1.56 -10.19
N LYS A 27 -10.71 2.55 -11.05
CA LYS A 27 -11.71 3.27 -11.85
C LYS A 27 -12.49 2.34 -12.81
N LYS A 28 -11.91 1.20 -13.18
CA LYS A 28 -12.52 0.20 -14.06
C LYS A 28 -13.30 -0.84 -13.24
N GLY A 29 -14.48 -0.45 -12.75
CA GLY A 29 -15.42 -1.36 -12.10
C GLY A 29 -15.34 -1.44 -10.57
N GLY A 30 -14.56 -0.57 -9.94
CA GLY A 30 -14.50 -0.44 -8.49
C GLY A 30 -15.26 0.76 -7.93
N LYS A 31 -14.95 1.08 -6.68
CA LYS A 31 -15.34 2.25 -5.89
C LYS A 31 -14.11 3.13 -5.65
N PRO A 32 -14.24 4.45 -5.49
CA PRO A 32 -13.09 5.30 -5.22
C PRO A 32 -12.49 5.00 -3.84
N LEU A 33 -11.21 5.35 -3.66
CA LEU A 33 -10.66 5.54 -2.32
C LEU A 33 -11.10 6.92 -1.82
N THR A 34 -11.35 7.03 -0.52
CA THR A 34 -11.77 8.30 0.09
C THR A 34 -10.61 8.86 0.90
N TYR A 35 -10.23 10.10 0.63
CA TYR A 35 -9.08 10.76 1.23
C TYR A 35 -9.30 11.05 2.71
N LEU A 36 -8.43 10.51 3.56
CA LEU A 36 -8.52 10.67 5.02
C LEU A 36 -8.14 12.09 5.48
N GLY A 37 -7.52 12.88 4.59
CA GLY A 37 -7.06 14.22 4.93
C GLY A 37 -5.77 14.23 5.73
N ASN A 38 -5.39 15.43 6.19
CA ASN A 38 -4.22 15.64 7.06
C ASN A 38 -4.63 16.14 8.46
N LYS A 39 -5.92 16.10 8.81
CA LYS A 39 -6.39 16.51 10.14
C LYS A 39 -5.82 15.55 11.20
N MET A 40 -5.51 16.08 12.37
CA MET A 40 -5.11 15.26 13.51
C MET A 40 -6.30 14.42 13.98
N ASN A 41 -6.02 13.29 14.63
CA ASN A 41 -7.06 12.55 15.34
C ASN A 41 -7.70 13.40 16.43
N LEU A 42 -8.86 12.96 16.93
CA LEU A 42 -9.61 13.65 17.99
C LEU A 42 -8.79 13.89 19.27
N ASP A 43 -7.80 13.03 19.55
CA ASP A 43 -6.89 13.16 20.70
C ASP A 43 -5.73 14.15 20.46
N GLY A 44 -5.58 14.65 19.23
CA GLY A 44 -4.54 15.61 18.83
C GLY A 44 -3.11 15.06 18.81
N THR A 45 -2.88 13.77 19.06
CA THR A 45 -1.52 13.25 19.28
C THR A 45 -0.83 12.82 17.99
N LYS A 46 -1.59 12.27 17.05
CA LYS A 46 -1.08 11.74 15.78
C LYS A 46 -2.00 12.08 14.61
N LYS A 47 -1.41 12.08 13.42
CA LYS A 47 -2.19 12.07 12.17
C LYS A 47 -2.77 10.66 11.98
N PRO A 48 -4.05 10.52 11.56
CA PRO A 48 -4.68 9.23 11.29
C PRO A 48 -3.83 8.31 10.41
N LYS A 49 -3.23 8.87 9.34
CA LYS A 49 -2.33 8.11 8.46
C LYS A 49 -1.15 7.48 9.20
N THR A 50 -0.59 8.16 10.20
CA THR A 50 0.56 7.66 10.98
C THR A 50 0.12 6.49 11.86
N GLU A 51 -1.08 6.54 12.42
CA GLU A 51 -1.64 5.42 13.19
C GLU A 51 -1.97 4.24 12.30
N ASN A 52 -2.55 4.48 11.13
CA ASN A 52 -2.82 3.45 10.14
C ASN A 52 -1.52 2.73 9.75
N ARG A 53 -0.47 3.51 9.41
CA ARG A 53 0.88 2.98 9.17
C ARG A 53 1.42 2.18 10.35
N SER A 54 1.21 2.65 11.58
CA SER A 54 1.70 1.96 12.77
C SER A 54 0.97 0.62 13.01
N LYS A 55 -0.34 0.58 12.76
CA LYS A 55 -1.15 -0.63 12.93
C LYS A 55 -0.84 -1.69 11.88
N ILE A 56 -0.66 -1.28 10.62
CA ILE A 56 -0.42 -2.21 9.51
C ILE A 56 1.06 -2.53 9.33
N CYS A 57 1.92 -1.52 9.36
CA CYS A 57 3.33 -1.61 9.02
C CYS A 57 4.29 -1.37 10.20
N GLY A 58 3.77 -1.24 11.43
CA GLY A 58 4.59 -1.05 12.63
C GLY A 58 5.24 -2.33 13.13
N SER A 59 5.24 -2.55 14.45
CA SER A 59 5.98 -3.65 15.10
C SER A 59 5.59 -5.06 14.64
N SER A 60 4.39 -5.23 14.05
CA SER A 60 3.94 -6.51 13.52
C SER A 60 4.52 -6.85 12.13
N PHE A 61 5.15 -5.90 11.46
CA PHE A 61 5.78 -6.11 10.17
C PHE A 61 7.20 -6.66 10.34
N THR A 62 7.42 -7.87 9.81
CA THR A 62 8.75 -8.47 9.72
C THR A 62 9.29 -8.27 8.32
N LYS A 63 10.47 -7.64 8.19
CA LYS A 63 11.19 -7.53 6.92
C LYS A 63 11.52 -8.92 6.38
N TYR A 64 11.11 -9.22 5.15
CA TYR A 64 11.36 -10.54 4.57
C TYR A 64 12.67 -10.58 3.79
N ALA A 65 13.61 -11.45 4.17
CA ALA A 65 14.97 -11.48 3.62
C ALA A 65 15.04 -11.73 2.10
N GLY A 66 14.03 -12.38 1.51
CA GLY A 66 13.94 -12.57 0.05
C GLY A 66 13.52 -11.32 -0.74
N THR A 67 13.30 -10.19 -0.07
CA THR A 67 12.92 -8.92 -0.71
C THR A 67 14.07 -8.34 -1.52
N GLY A 68 13.84 -8.05 -2.80
CA GLY A 68 14.82 -7.41 -3.66
C GLY A 68 15.07 -5.95 -3.29
N LEU A 69 16.33 -5.55 -3.23
CA LEU A 69 16.79 -4.17 -3.02
C LEU A 69 17.34 -3.56 -4.31
N PHE A 70 17.32 -2.24 -4.39
CA PHE A 70 17.63 -1.44 -5.57
C PHE A 70 18.51 -0.24 -5.23
N SER A 71 19.52 -0.43 -4.38
CA SER A 71 20.48 0.63 -4.02
C SER A 71 21.15 1.26 -5.24
N ASP A 72 21.43 0.45 -6.26
CA ASP A 72 21.95 0.87 -7.58
C ASP A 72 21.00 1.82 -8.34
N LYS A 73 19.68 1.65 -8.19
CA LYS A 73 18.68 2.52 -8.83
C LYS A 73 18.27 3.70 -7.94
N TRP A 74 18.46 3.61 -6.63
CA TRP A 74 18.19 4.72 -5.72
C TRP A 74 19.28 5.78 -5.79
N GLY A 75 20.56 5.37 -5.81
CA GLY A 75 21.68 6.27 -5.55
C GLY A 75 21.96 6.48 -4.06
N THR A 76 21.37 5.65 -3.19
CA THR A 76 21.69 5.52 -1.76
C THR A 76 21.45 4.08 -1.31
N THR A 77 21.85 3.75 -0.08
CA THR A 77 21.57 2.45 0.52
C THR A 77 20.07 2.24 0.66
N ASP A 78 19.53 1.28 -0.10
CA ASP A 78 18.14 0.87 -0.03
C ASP A 78 17.90 -0.05 1.19
N ALA A 79 16.65 -0.17 1.60
CA ALA A 79 16.23 -0.99 2.73
C ALA A 79 14.86 -1.62 2.48
N ILE A 80 14.56 -2.71 3.18
CA ILE A 80 13.23 -3.31 3.15
C ILE A 80 12.23 -2.40 3.87
N SER A 81 11.11 -2.14 3.20
CA SER A 81 9.97 -1.36 3.68
C SER A 81 8.68 -2.15 3.63
N CYS A 82 7.66 -1.65 4.32
CA CYS A 82 6.30 -2.16 4.29
C CYS A 82 5.43 -1.30 3.39
N ASP A 83 4.89 -1.88 2.34
CA ASP A 83 3.85 -1.29 1.50
C ASP A 83 2.47 -1.85 1.91
N GLU A 84 1.44 -1.04 1.76
CA GLU A 84 0.07 -1.44 2.12
C GLU A 84 -0.96 -0.92 1.12
N PHE A 85 -1.97 -1.74 0.86
CA PHE A 85 -3.14 -1.34 0.08
C PHE A 85 -4.42 -1.87 0.73
N ALA A 86 -5.47 -1.08 0.93
CA ALA A 86 -5.57 0.35 0.62
C ALA A 86 -4.60 1.22 1.45
N PHE A 87 -4.19 2.36 0.87
CA PHE A 87 -3.15 3.23 1.44
C PHE A 87 -3.53 3.76 2.83
N ALA A 88 -2.55 3.93 3.73
CA ALA A 88 -2.77 4.50 5.06
C ALA A 88 -3.50 5.86 5.08
N ASN A 89 -3.43 6.65 4.00
CA ASN A 89 -4.11 7.94 3.91
C ASN A 89 -5.48 7.85 3.19
N SER A 90 -6.19 6.74 3.42
CA SER A 90 -7.55 6.52 2.94
C SER A 90 -8.43 5.97 4.07
N TYR A 91 -9.73 6.24 4.01
CA TYR A 91 -10.71 5.62 4.91
C TYR A 91 -10.76 4.09 4.76
N GLN A 92 -10.45 3.59 3.56
CA GLN A 92 -10.40 2.16 3.26
C GLN A 92 -9.13 1.47 3.78
N SER A 93 -8.16 2.21 4.34
CA SER A 93 -7.02 1.62 5.03
C SER A 93 -7.50 0.66 6.11
N ALA A 94 -6.91 -0.52 6.15
CA ALA A 94 -7.17 -1.47 7.22
C ALA A 94 -6.73 -0.98 8.61
N GLY A 95 -5.91 0.06 8.66
CA GLY A 95 -5.54 0.73 9.89
C GLY A 95 -6.69 1.56 10.48
N THR A 96 -7.59 2.08 9.64
CA THR A 96 -8.64 3.02 10.05
C THR A 96 -9.72 2.29 10.84
N PRO A 97 -9.96 2.62 12.12
CA PRO A 97 -11.02 2.00 12.90
C PRO A 97 -12.42 2.35 12.38
N THR A 98 -13.40 1.45 12.55
CA THR A 98 -14.80 1.73 12.18
C THR A 98 -15.36 2.97 12.87
N ALA A 99 -14.98 3.21 14.13
CA ALA A 99 -15.37 4.41 14.88
C ALA A 99 -14.92 5.72 14.20
N ASN A 100 -13.90 5.66 13.35
CA ASN A 100 -13.37 6.78 12.58
C ASN A 100 -13.76 6.70 11.09
N GLY A 101 -14.84 5.98 10.75
CA GLY A 101 -15.33 5.84 9.37
C GLY A 101 -14.57 4.82 8.53
N GLY A 102 -13.72 3.99 9.13
CA GLY A 102 -12.98 2.95 8.42
C GLY A 102 -13.91 1.84 7.89
N THR A 103 -13.67 1.39 6.66
CA THR A 103 -14.53 0.39 5.99
C THR A 103 -13.95 -1.02 5.95
N ASN A 104 -12.62 -1.16 6.10
CA ASN A 104 -11.93 -2.46 6.01
C ASN A 104 -10.97 -2.71 7.19
N PRO A 105 -11.34 -2.41 8.46
CA PRO A 105 -10.38 -2.50 9.56
C PRO A 105 -9.90 -3.94 9.78
N VAL A 106 -8.60 -4.11 10.03
CA VAL A 106 -8.11 -5.33 10.69
C VAL A 106 -8.44 -5.28 12.18
N THR A 107 -8.64 -6.45 12.76
CA THR A 107 -8.97 -6.61 14.18
C THR A 107 -7.78 -6.18 15.04
N THR A 108 -6.62 -6.76 14.75
CA THR A 108 -5.39 -6.59 15.54
C THR A 108 -4.36 -5.77 14.79
N ASN A 109 -3.87 -6.26 13.66
CA ASN A 109 -2.76 -5.63 12.94
C ASN A 109 -2.62 -6.16 11.50
N GLY A 110 -1.63 -5.63 10.78
CA GLY A 110 -1.44 -5.96 9.37
C GLY A 110 -1.11 -7.43 9.06
N LYS A 111 -0.90 -8.33 10.04
CA LYS A 111 -0.76 -9.78 9.79
C LYS A 111 -2.00 -10.41 9.18
N GLU A 112 -3.15 -9.75 9.33
CA GLU A 112 -4.43 -10.14 8.74
C GLU A 112 -4.57 -9.75 7.25
N CYS A 113 -3.63 -8.96 6.70
CA CYS A 113 -3.60 -8.65 5.27
C CYS A 113 -3.05 -9.82 4.44
N ILE A 114 -3.29 -9.84 3.13
CA ILE A 114 -2.52 -10.67 2.18
C ILE A 114 -1.04 -10.29 2.30
N GLN A 115 -0.19 -11.26 2.65
CA GLN A 115 1.24 -11.03 2.85
C GLN A 115 2.03 -11.38 1.59
N THR A 116 2.68 -10.39 1.01
CA THR A 116 3.53 -10.55 -0.18
C THR A 116 4.94 -10.05 0.07
N TYR A 117 5.86 -10.41 -0.84
CA TYR A 117 7.15 -9.77 -0.95
C TYR A 117 7.50 -9.56 -2.42
N LEU A 118 8.29 -8.53 -2.68
CA LEU A 118 8.79 -8.23 -4.01
C LEU A 118 10.20 -8.80 -4.18
N LYS A 119 10.35 -9.78 -5.07
CA LYS A 119 11.66 -10.31 -5.47
C LYS A 119 12.22 -9.49 -6.63
N ARG A 120 13.52 -9.20 -6.60
CA ARG A 120 14.29 -8.75 -7.77
C ARG A 120 14.93 -9.97 -8.41
N ASN A 121 14.69 -10.19 -9.70
CA ASN A 121 15.26 -11.28 -10.47
C ASN A 121 16.65 -10.90 -11.01
N SER A 122 17.38 -11.88 -11.55
CA SER A 122 18.74 -11.68 -12.07
C SER A 122 18.81 -10.77 -13.29
N ASP A 123 17.69 -10.61 -14.01
CA ASP A 123 17.52 -9.74 -15.18
C ASP A 123 16.93 -8.37 -14.82
N ASP A 124 16.94 -8.00 -13.54
CA ASP A 124 16.31 -6.79 -12.98
C ASP A 124 14.79 -6.72 -13.07
N SER A 125 14.13 -7.72 -13.64
CA SER A 125 12.67 -7.84 -13.54
C SER A 125 12.25 -8.09 -12.09
N MET A 126 10.98 -7.88 -11.81
CA MET A 126 10.44 -8.02 -10.46
C MET A 126 9.30 -9.03 -10.45
N THR A 127 9.23 -9.83 -9.40
CA THR A 127 8.13 -10.76 -9.19
C THR A 127 7.54 -10.53 -7.81
N LEU A 128 6.24 -10.27 -7.77
CA LEU A 128 5.48 -10.24 -6.53
C LEU A 128 5.10 -11.68 -6.17
N LEU A 129 5.47 -12.11 -4.97
CA LEU A 129 5.24 -13.46 -4.48
C LEU A 129 4.53 -13.43 -3.14
N LEU A 130 3.74 -14.45 -2.84
CA LEU A 130 3.23 -14.67 -1.49
C LEU A 130 4.40 -14.97 -0.55
N ARG A 131 4.31 -14.47 0.69
CA ARG A 131 5.29 -14.78 1.72
C ARG A 131 5.14 -16.23 2.17
N PRO A 132 6.21 -17.05 2.10
CA PRO A 132 6.14 -18.44 2.53
C PRO A 132 6.09 -18.59 4.06
N ASP A 133 6.43 -17.55 4.81
CA ASP A 133 6.36 -17.49 6.27
C ASP A 133 5.06 -16.85 6.79
N ALA A 134 4.05 -16.73 5.92
CA ALA A 134 2.73 -16.19 6.24
C ALA A 134 1.63 -17.21 5.90
N PRO A 135 0.43 -17.07 6.48
CA PRO A 135 -0.72 -17.87 6.09
C PRO A 135 -1.02 -17.74 4.59
N ILE A 136 -1.47 -18.83 3.98
CA ILE A 136 -1.97 -18.83 2.60
C ILE A 136 -3.21 -17.90 2.56
N PRO A 137 -3.29 -16.95 1.61
CA PRO A 137 -4.41 -16.03 1.53
C PRO A 137 -5.69 -16.77 1.15
N THR A 138 -6.77 -16.37 1.83
CA THR A 138 -8.15 -16.72 1.50
C THR A 138 -8.71 -15.85 0.37
N TRP A 139 -7.99 -14.79 0.00
CA TRP A 139 -8.36 -13.77 -0.99
C TRP A 139 -9.55 -12.90 -0.58
N ASN A 140 -9.92 -12.92 0.71
CA ASN A 140 -10.94 -12.09 1.32
C ASN A 140 -10.36 -11.16 2.41
N GLU A 141 -9.04 -11.08 2.52
CA GLU A 141 -8.38 -10.24 3.50
C GLU A 141 -8.71 -8.75 3.26
N PRO A 142 -8.83 -7.95 4.34
CA PRO A 142 -9.24 -6.55 4.24
C PRO A 142 -8.18 -5.63 3.58
N CYS A 143 -6.99 -6.14 3.33
CA CYS A 143 -5.84 -5.38 2.85
C CYS A 143 -4.78 -6.31 2.25
N GLY A 144 -3.86 -5.73 1.49
CA GLY A 144 -2.58 -6.33 1.11
C GLY A 144 -1.44 -5.61 1.82
N ARG A 145 -0.46 -6.37 2.32
CA ARG A 145 0.76 -5.86 2.95
C ARG A 145 1.98 -6.54 2.32
N SER A 146 2.84 -5.74 1.70
CA SER A 146 3.99 -6.25 0.96
C SER A 146 5.31 -5.82 1.58
N SER A 147 6.26 -6.76 1.63
CA SER A 147 7.66 -6.49 1.89
C SER A 147 8.35 -6.13 0.57
N MET A 148 8.71 -4.86 0.39
CA MET A 148 9.35 -4.39 -0.84
C MET A 148 10.48 -3.41 -0.54
N SER A 149 11.34 -3.15 -1.52
CA SER A 149 12.35 -2.10 -1.39
C SER A 149 11.70 -0.77 -1.03
N ASN A 150 12.41 0.01 -0.22
CA ASN A 150 11.98 1.35 0.13
C ASN A 150 11.97 2.24 -1.14
N TRP A 151 12.77 1.90 -2.16
CA TRP A 151 12.82 2.63 -3.42
C TRP A 151 11.50 2.48 -4.17
N GLN A 152 11.07 1.22 -4.37
CA GLN A 152 9.80 0.90 -5.01
C GLN A 152 8.64 1.54 -4.25
N ASN A 153 8.59 1.35 -2.94
CA ASN A 153 7.50 1.85 -2.12
C ASN A 153 7.42 3.38 -2.12
N THR A 154 8.47 4.05 -1.63
CA THR A 154 8.46 5.49 -1.40
C THR A 154 8.35 6.27 -2.70
N GLN A 155 9.09 5.89 -3.75
CA GLN A 155 9.09 6.65 -4.99
C GLN A 155 7.82 6.45 -5.82
N SER A 156 7.17 5.29 -5.70
CA SER A 156 5.92 5.03 -6.43
C SER A 156 4.79 5.98 -6.01
N MET A 157 4.75 6.35 -4.72
CA MET A 157 3.72 7.22 -4.13
C MET A 157 4.20 8.65 -3.85
N GLN A 158 5.47 8.98 -4.11
CA GLN A 158 6.00 10.34 -3.93
C GLN A 158 5.13 11.42 -4.64
N PRO A 159 4.63 11.20 -5.88
CA PRO A 159 3.77 12.18 -6.56
C PRO A 159 2.42 12.43 -5.88
N PHE A 160 1.98 11.59 -4.94
CA PHE A 160 0.68 11.72 -4.30
C PHE A 160 0.54 13.02 -3.49
N GLY A 161 1.63 13.50 -2.89
CA GLY A 161 1.63 14.80 -2.20
C GLY A 161 1.31 15.96 -3.14
N THR A 162 1.97 16.00 -4.30
CA THR A 162 1.71 16.99 -5.35
C THR A 162 0.31 16.82 -5.93
N PHE A 163 -0.18 15.59 -6.10
CA PHE A 163 -1.55 15.32 -6.54
C PHE A 163 -2.59 15.94 -5.58
N ILE A 164 -2.43 15.74 -4.27
CA ILE A 164 -3.30 16.34 -3.24
C ILE A 164 -3.35 17.87 -3.43
N THR A 165 -2.20 18.51 -3.56
CA THR A 165 -2.14 19.97 -3.73
C THR A 165 -2.75 20.43 -5.06
N ASN A 166 -2.41 19.78 -6.17
CA ASN A 166 -2.84 20.19 -7.51
C ASN A 166 -4.34 20.01 -7.72
N GLN A 167 -4.91 18.90 -7.23
CA GLN A 167 -6.35 18.64 -7.30
C GLN A 167 -7.12 19.25 -6.13
N ARG A 168 -6.42 19.87 -5.17
CA ARG A 168 -6.99 20.47 -3.96
C ARG A 168 -7.84 19.47 -3.16
N LEU A 169 -7.39 18.22 -3.06
CA LEU A 169 -8.11 17.21 -2.29
C LEU A 169 -8.26 17.64 -0.84
N ILE A 170 -9.50 17.67 -0.38
CA ILE A 170 -9.87 17.83 1.02
C ILE A 170 -10.33 16.49 1.59
N GLN A 171 -10.35 16.41 2.92
CA GLN A 171 -10.87 15.23 3.61
C GLN A 171 -12.24 14.84 3.03
N ASP A 172 -12.49 13.55 2.90
CA ASP A 172 -13.70 12.95 2.34
C ASP A 172 -13.80 13.02 0.81
N ASP A 173 -12.84 13.65 0.12
CA ASP A 173 -12.79 13.60 -1.34
C ASP A 173 -12.39 12.22 -1.85
N ASP A 174 -13.10 11.79 -2.89
CA ASP A 174 -12.86 10.54 -3.58
C ASP A 174 -11.75 10.66 -4.64
N TYR A 175 -10.91 9.64 -4.71
CA TYR A 175 -9.83 9.53 -5.69
C TYR A 175 -9.65 8.11 -6.20
N TRP A 176 -9.04 8.03 -7.39
CA TRP A 176 -8.74 6.78 -8.08
C TRP A 176 -7.25 6.60 -8.23
N VAL A 177 -6.82 5.34 -8.30
CA VAL A 177 -5.44 4.98 -8.61
C VAL A 177 -5.40 4.46 -10.02
N GLU A 178 -4.46 4.99 -10.80
CA GLU A 178 -4.15 4.47 -12.13
C GLU A 178 -2.75 3.84 -12.12
N LEU A 179 -2.64 2.61 -12.61
CA LEU A 179 -1.37 1.89 -12.76
C LEU A 179 -0.77 2.16 -14.15
N SER A 180 -0.49 3.43 -14.45
CA SER A 180 -0.07 3.85 -15.79
C SER A 180 1.20 3.12 -16.23
N GLY A 181 1.15 2.51 -17.43
CA GLY A 181 2.26 1.76 -18.01
C GLY A 181 2.55 0.39 -17.38
N PHE A 182 1.77 -0.04 -16.38
CA PHE A 182 1.91 -1.38 -15.81
C PHE A 182 1.22 -2.43 -16.69
N THR A 183 1.95 -3.50 -17.00
CA THR A 183 1.41 -4.71 -17.63
C THR A 183 1.70 -5.89 -16.70
N PRO A 184 0.68 -6.62 -16.22
CA PRO A 184 0.84 -7.74 -15.29
C PRO A 184 1.51 -8.97 -15.91
#